data_AF-A0A392N0G5-F1
#
_entry.id   AF-A0A392N0G5-F1
#
_cell.length_a   1.000
_cell.length_b   1.000
_cell.length_c   1.000
_cell.angle_alpha   90.00
_cell.angle_beta   90.00
_cell.angle_gamma   90.00
#
_symmetry.space_group_name_H-M   'P 1'
#
loop_
_entity.id
_entity.type
_entity.pdbx_description
1 polymer ?
#
loop_
_entity_poly.entity_id
_entity_poly.type
_entity_poly.pdbx_seq_one_letter_code
_entity_poly.pdbx_strand_id
1 'polypeptide(L)'
;MVVNTPRGPVSSPKDVFEVFYIDYGNQEEVPYSQLRPLDPSVSAAPGLAQLCSLAYIKIPNLEEDFGQEAAEYLSELTLSSGKEFRAMVEERDTTGGKVKGQGTGAIIAVTLVAVDAEISVNAAMLQEGLARMEKRNRWDRTARKQALDNLEMFQGEARTARRGMWQYGDIQSDDEDSAPQRKAGGGRGR
;
A
#
# COMPACT_ATOMS: atom_id res chain seq x y z
N MET A 1 -10.14 17.67 -5.89
CA MET A 1 -10.16 17.53 -4.41
C MET A 1 -11.47 16.88 -3.99
N VAL A 2 -11.43 15.82 -3.19
CA VAL A 2 -12.63 15.24 -2.56
C VAL A 2 -12.66 15.71 -1.10
N VAL A 3 -13.82 16.15 -0.62
CA VAL A 3 -13.98 16.63 0.77
C VAL A 3 -14.90 15.65 1.51
N ASN A 4 -14.39 15.00 2.54
CA ASN A 4 -15.22 14.23 3.46
C ASN A 4 -15.80 15.20 4.50
N THR A 5 -17.10 15.44 4.45
CA THR A 5 -17.77 16.33 5.39
C THR A 5 -18.00 15.63 6.73
N PRO A 6 -17.69 16.26 7.88
CA PRO A 6 -18.34 15.90 9.14
C PRO A 6 -19.86 15.90 8.95
N ARG A 7 -20.58 15.00 9.64
CA ARG A 7 -22.04 14.88 9.49
C ARG A 7 -22.73 16.16 10.03
N GLY A 8 -22.99 17.16 9.18
CA GLY A 8 -23.74 18.36 9.55
C GLY A 8 -23.54 19.55 8.59
N PRO A 9 -24.38 20.61 8.70
CA PRO A 9 -24.18 21.85 7.96
C PRO A 9 -22.93 22.61 8.46
N VAL A 10 -22.23 23.27 7.53
CA VAL A 10 -21.12 24.17 7.87
C VAL A 10 -21.65 25.29 8.75
N SER A 11 -21.15 25.38 9.97
CA SER A 11 -21.60 26.31 11.00
C SER A 11 -20.60 27.45 11.23
N SER A 12 -19.33 27.25 10.89
CA SER A 12 -18.25 28.23 11.09
C SER A 12 -17.15 28.13 10.01
N PRO A 13 -16.49 29.24 9.64
CA PRO A 13 -15.29 29.22 8.79
C PRO A 13 -14.10 28.43 9.36
N LYS A 14 -14.16 28.08 10.65
CA LYS A 14 -13.15 27.27 11.35
C LYS A 14 -13.48 25.78 11.39
N ASP A 15 -14.65 25.38 10.89
CA ASP A 15 -15.01 23.96 10.81
C ASP A 15 -13.97 23.24 9.95
N VAL A 16 -13.48 22.10 10.45
CA VAL A 16 -12.39 21.34 9.84
C VAL A 16 -12.95 20.23 8.96
N PHE A 17 -12.33 20.04 7.81
CA PHE A 17 -12.70 19.05 6.81
C PHE A 17 -11.48 18.24 6.41
N GLU A 18 -11.67 16.94 6.25
CA GLU A 18 -10.69 16.06 5.65
C GLU A 18 -10.76 16.19 4.12
N VAL A 19 -9.64 16.54 3.51
CA VAL A 19 -9.50 16.68 2.06
C VAL A 19 -8.59 15.61 1.48
N PHE A 20 -8.94 15.11 0.30
CA PHE A 20 -8.10 14.25 -0.54
C PHE A 20 -7.73 14.95 -1.83
N TYR A 21 -6.43 15.14 -2.06
CA TYR A 21 -5.89 15.79 -3.24
C TYR A 21 -5.83 14.78 -4.39
N ILE A 22 -6.87 14.73 -5.22
CA ILE A 22 -7.04 13.72 -6.29
C ILE A 22 -5.92 13.65 -7.32
N ASP A 23 -5.07 14.68 -7.42
CA ASP A 23 -3.97 14.74 -8.38
C ASP A 23 -2.63 14.34 -7.77
N TYR A 24 -2.55 14.24 -6.43
CA TYR A 24 -1.33 13.93 -5.69
C TYR A 24 -1.46 12.70 -4.77
N GLY A 25 -2.66 12.41 -4.27
CA GLY A 25 -2.97 11.27 -3.40
C GLY A 25 -2.82 11.54 -1.90
N ASN A 26 -2.29 12.70 -1.47
CA ASN A 26 -2.18 13.04 -0.05
C ASN A 26 -3.52 13.51 0.56
N GLN A 27 -3.55 13.54 1.89
CA GLN A 27 -4.69 14.02 2.69
C GLN A 27 -4.26 15.06 3.69
N GLU A 28 -5.21 15.92 4.04
CA GLU A 28 -5.00 17.00 5.01
C GLU A 28 -6.32 17.33 5.71
N GLU A 29 -6.24 17.80 6.95
CA GLU A 29 -7.34 18.46 7.62
C GLU A 29 -7.22 19.97 7.46
N VAL A 30 -8.18 20.59 6.76
CA VAL A 30 -8.15 22.03 6.47
C VAL A 30 -9.43 22.71 6.97
N PRO A 31 -9.37 23.99 7.39
CA PRO A 31 -10.57 24.74 7.76
C PRO A 31 -11.41 25.08 6.53
N TYR A 32 -12.72 25.26 6.71
CA TYR A 32 -13.65 25.65 5.65
C TYR A 32 -13.22 26.92 4.90
N SER A 33 -12.56 27.86 5.58
CA SER A 33 -12.02 29.08 4.99
C SER A 33 -10.99 28.86 3.88
N GLN A 34 -10.38 27.68 3.80
CA GLN A 34 -9.46 27.28 2.74
C GLN A 34 -10.14 26.46 1.63
N LEU A 35 -11.43 26.19 1.75
CA LEU A 35 -12.20 25.45 0.75
C LEU A 35 -12.98 26.39 -0.17
N ARG A 36 -13.12 26.00 -1.43
CA ARG A 36 -13.96 26.68 -2.42
C ARG A 36 -14.72 25.65 -3.27
N PRO A 37 -15.92 25.99 -3.75
CA PRO A 37 -16.58 25.19 -4.77
C PRO A 37 -15.67 25.01 -5.98
N LEU A 38 -15.65 23.80 -6.53
CA LEU A 38 -14.88 23.49 -7.74
C LEU A 38 -15.57 24.13 -8.95
N ASP A 39 -14.80 24.81 -9.80
CA ASP A 39 -15.32 25.34 -11.06
C ASP A 39 -15.73 24.18 -11.99
N PRO A 40 -16.94 24.19 -12.57
CA PRO A 40 -17.38 23.13 -13.47
C PRO A 40 -16.44 22.89 -14.66
N SER A 41 -15.71 23.92 -15.12
CA SER A 41 -14.75 23.80 -16.23
C SER A 41 -13.55 22.90 -15.92
N VAL A 42 -13.17 22.76 -14.64
CA VAL A 42 -12.09 21.85 -14.20
C VAL A 42 -12.63 20.53 -13.66
N SER A 43 -13.94 20.40 -13.46
CA SER A 43 -14.58 19.20 -12.92
C SER A 43 -14.61 18.01 -13.89
N ALA A 44 -14.30 18.22 -15.17
CA ALA A 44 -14.37 17.18 -16.19
C ALA A 44 -13.13 16.25 -16.22
N ALA A 45 -12.00 16.69 -15.66
CA ALA A 45 -10.78 15.87 -15.63
C ALA A 45 -10.86 14.81 -14.51
N PRO A 46 -10.51 13.54 -14.79
CA PRO A 46 -10.35 12.55 -13.74
C PRO A 46 -9.15 12.92 -12.84
N GLY A 47 -9.17 12.47 -11.59
CA GLY A 47 -8.02 12.63 -10.70
C GLY A 47 -6.77 11.98 -11.30
N LEU A 48 -5.64 12.69 -11.25
CA LEU A 48 -4.40 12.23 -11.86
C LEU A 48 -3.69 11.16 -11.02
N ALA A 49 -3.86 11.16 -9.69
CA ALA A 49 -3.24 10.17 -8.82
C ALA A 49 -3.95 8.81 -8.93
N GLN A 50 -3.15 7.75 -9.01
CA GLN A 50 -3.63 6.37 -9.02
C GLN A 50 -3.09 5.64 -7.80
N LEU A 51 -3.98 5.05 -7.00
CA LEU A 51 -3.59 4.27 -5.84
C LEU A 51 -2.94 2.96 -6.30
N CYS A 52 -1.70 2.74 -5.86
CA CYS A 52 -0.93 1.56 -6.21
C CYS A 52 -0.41 0.85 -4.96
N SER A 53 -0.15 -0.45 -5.10
CA SER A 53 0.60 -1.27 -4.14
C SER A 53 1.78 -1.93 -4.83
N LEU A 54 2.83 -2.26 -4.07
CA LEU A 54 3.94 -3.05 -4.61
C LEU A 54 3.48 -4.51 -4.74
N ALA A 55 3.43 -5.01 -5.97
CA ALA A 55 3.03 -6.38 -6.25
C ALA A 55 3.97 -7.41 -5.60
N TYR A 56 3.40 -8.58 -5.28
CA TYR A 56 4.11 -9.79 -4.86
C TYR A 56 4.77 -9.74 -3.47
N ILE A 57 4.71 -8.61 -2.78
CA ILE A 57 5.35 -8.42 -1.49
C ILE A 57 4.37 -7.84 -0.47
N LYS A 58 4.56 -8.21 0.80
CA LYS A 58 3.93 -7.62 1.97
C LYS A 58 4.98 -6.80 2.72
N ILE A 59 4.71 -5.50 2.84
CA ILE A 59 5.49 -4.57 3.67
C ILE A 59 4.82 -4.53 5.07
N PRO A 60 5.59 -4.54 6.17
CA PRO A 60 5.03 -4.42 7.50
C PRO A 60 4.26 -3.10 7.68
N ASN A 61 3.18 -3.14 8.45
CA ASN A 61 2.48 -1.92 8.86
C ASN A 61 3.35 -1.09 9.80
N LEU A 62 3.05 0.21 9.97
CA LEU A 62 3.86 1.12 10.80
C LEU A 62 3.97 0.66 12.26
N GLU A 63 2.98 -0.05 12.77
CA GLU A 63 2.94 -0.58 14.13
C GLU A 63 3.63 -1.95 14.29
N GLU A 64 4.02 -2.59 13.19
CA GLU A 64 4.72 -3.87 13.18
C GLU A 64 6.23 -3.66 13.27
N ASP A 65 6.96 -4.70 13.70
CA ASP A 65 8.43 -4.68 13.70
C ASP A 65 8.94 -4.37 12.29
N PHE A 66 9.92 -3.46 12.20
CA PHE A 66 10.50 -2.93 10.96
C PHE A 66 9.55 -2.09 10.09
N GLY A 67 8.33 -1.78 10.57
CA GLY A 67 7.36 -0.98 9.82
C GLY A 67 7.85 0.44 9.54
N GLN A 68 8.44 1.09 10.54
CA GLN A 68 8.97 2.44 10.40
C GLN A 68 10.17 2.46 9.43
N GLU A 69 11.10 1.52 9.58
CA GLU A 69 12.28 1.37 8.71
C GLU A 69 11.87 1.05 7.27
N ALA A 70 10.86 0.21 7.08
CA ALA A 70 10.32 -0.10 5.76
C ALA A 70 9.67 1.12 5.10
N ALA A 71 8.91 1.91 5.87
CA ALA A 71 8.30 3.14 5.37
C ALA A 71 9.36 4.20 4.99
N GLU A 72 10.38 4.37 5.83
CA GLU A 72 11.50 5.28 5.59
C GLU A 72 12.28 4.89 4.34
N TYR A 73 12.65 3.61 4.21
CA TYR A 73 13.38 3.11 3.05
C TYR A 73 12.56 3.21 1.76
N LEU A 74 11.26 2.88 1.80
CA LEU A 74 10.38 3.07 0.64
C LEU A 74 10.30 4.55 0.23
N SER A 75 10.21 5.46 1.20
CA SER A 75 10.21 6.91 0.96
C SER A 75 11.53 7.40 0.36
N GLU A 76 12.67 6.87 0.82
CA GLU A 76 13.99 7.17 0.27
C GLU A 76 14.09 6.73 -1.20
N LEU A 77 13.67 5.50 -1.50
CA LEU A 77 13.68 4.94 -2.85
C LEU A 77 12.73 5.67 -3.81
N THR A 78 11.67 6.29 -3.31
CA THR A 78 10.60 6.89 -4.12
C THR A 78 10.55 8.40 -3.98
N LEU A 79 9.84 8.91 -2.96
CA LEU A 79 9.53 10.33 -2.77
C LEU A 79 10.77 11.21 -2.67
N SER A 80 11.80 10.76 -1.96
CA SER A 80 13.02 11.54 -1.71
C SER A 80 14.01 11.48 -2.87
N SER A 81 13.85 10.52 -3.78
CA SER A 81 14.81 10.27 -4.86
C SER A 81 14.69 11.26 -6.03
N GLY A 82 13.51 11.89 -6.21
CA GLY A 82 13.22 12.73 -7.37
C GLY A 82 13.25 11.99 -8.71
N LYS A 83 13.23 10.65 -8.70
CA LYS A 83 13.35 9.80 -9.88
C LYS A 83 12.03 9.63 -10.62
N GLU A 84 12.14 9.33 -11.91
CA GLU A 84 11.03 8.82 -12.70
C GLU A 84 10.99 7.30 -12.63
N PHE A 85 9.78 6.74 -12.65
CA PHE A 85 9.56 5.30 -12.52
C PHE A 85 8.74 4.74 -13.67
N ARG A 86 9.07 3.51 -14.04
CA ARG A 86 8.25 2.65 -14.88
C ARG A 86 7.44 1.72 -13.97
N ALA A 87 6.12 1.81 -14.04
CA ALA A 87 5.22 0.91 -13.34
C ALA A 87 4.69 -0.16 -14.30
N MET A 88 5.00 -1.42 -14.04
CA MET A 88 4.38 -2.56 -14.71
C MET A 88 3.16 -3.00 -13.90
N VAL A 89 1.98 -3.00 -14.53
CA VAL A 89 0.73 -3.42 -13.87
C VAL A 89 0.63 -4.93 -13.87
N GLU A 90 0.66 -5.52 -12.68
CA GLU A 90 0.58 -6.96 -12.47
C GLU A 90 -0.87 -7.40 -12.24
N GLU A 91 -1.60 -6.61 -11.45
CA GLU A 91 -3.00 -6.86 -11.10
C GLU A 91 -3.77 -5.56 -10.91
N ARG A 92 -5.07 -5.59 -11.18
CA ARG A 92 -5.98 -4.48 -10.89
C ARG A 92 -7.08 -5.01 -9.98
N ASP A 93 -7.03 -4.60 -8.73
CA ASP A 93 -8.09 -4.91 -7.79
C ASP A 93 -9.20 -3.85 -7.88
N THR A 94 -10.30 -4.22 -8.54
CA THR A 94 -11.50 -3.37 -8.63
C THR A 94 -12.41 -3.50 -7.40
N THR A 95 -12.08 -4.37 -6.45
CA THR A 95 -12.86 -4.60 -5.22
C THR A 95 -12.54 -3.60 -4.11
N GLY A 96 -11.51 -2.76 -4.30
CA GLY A 96 -11.13 -1.61 -3.46
C GLY A 96 -12.17 -0.47 -3.39
N GLY A 97 -13.44 -0.82 -3.27
CA GLY A 97 -14.52 0.11 -2.99
C GLY A 97 -14.25 0.85 -1.69
N LYS A 98 -14.01 2.16 -1.80
CA LYS A 98 -13.98 3.14 -0.70
C LYS A 98 -13.23 2.62 0.54
N VAL A 99 -11.91 2.44 0.46
CA VAL A 99 -11.11 2.46 1.69
C VAL A 99 -11.17 3.88 2.22
N LYS A 100 -11.71 4.07 3.44
CA LYS A 100 -11.73 5.38 4.11
C LYS A 100 -10.29 5.92 4.13
N GLY A 101 -10.10 7.12 3.59
CA GLY A 101 -8.80 7.77 3.63
C GLY A 101 -7.74 7.15 2.71
N GLN A 102 -8.07 6.49 1.59
CA GLN A 102 -7.05 6.09 0.60
C GLN A 102 -7.42 6.42 -0.85
N GLY A 103 -8.29 7.40 -1.07
CA GLY A 103 -8.75 7.76 -2.41
C GLY A 103 -9.88 6.87 -2.91
N THR A 104 -10.29 7.09 -4.17
CA THR A 104 -11.41 6.37 -4.79
C THR A 104 -10.91 5.69 -6.05
N GLY A 105 -11.12 4.38 -6.20
CA GLY A 105 -10.75 3.66 -7.42
C GLY A 105 -10.23 2.25 -7.17
N ALA A 106 -9.77 1.61 -8.25
CA ALA A 106 -9.09 0.32 -8.17
C ALA A 106 -7.69 0.49 -7.57
N ILE A 107 -7.26 -0.48 -6.76
CA ILE A 107 -5.86 -0.58 -6.34
C ILE A 107 -5.09 -1.27 -7.46
N ILE A 108 -4.01 -0.65 -7.93
CA ILE A 108 -3.16 -1.20 -8.98
C ILE A 108 -1.91 -1.82 -8.34
N ALA A 109 -1.78 -3.14 -8.40
CA ALA A 109 -0.56 -3.81 -7.95
C ALA A 109 0.50 -3.68 -9.04
N VAL A 110 1.67 -3.11 -8.69
CA VAL A 110 2.72 -2.79 -9.65
C VAL A 110 4.09 -3.36 -9.27
N THR A 111 4.85 -3.74 -10.30
CA THR A 111 6.31 -3.81 -10.21
C THR A 111 6.86 -2.45 -10.60
N LEU A 112 7.51 -1.75 -9.66
CA LEU A 112 7.98 -0.38 -9.84
C LEU A 112 9.50 -0.34 -10.04
N VAL A 113 9.98 0.24 -11.12
CA VAL A 113 11.41 0.31 -11.45
C VAL A 113 11.79 1.74 -11.77
N ALA A 114 12.76 2.32 -11.06
CA ALA A 114 13.29 3.63 -11.44
C ALA A 114 13.97 3.53 -12.81
N VAL A 115 13.88 4.58 -13.64
CA VAL A 115 14.41 4.56 -15.01
C VAL A 115 15.92 4.25 -15.07
N ASP A 116 16.65 4.60 -14.01
CA ASP A 116 18.09 4.43 -13.87
C ASP A 116 18.50 3.26 -12.96
N ALA A 117 17.55 2.44 -12.50
CA ALA A 117 17.82 1.33 -11.60
C ALA A 117 17.80 -0.03 -12.32
N GLU A 118 18.67 -0.94 -11.87
CA GLU A 118 18.73 -2.31 -12.37
C GLU A 118 17.66 -3.21 -11.74
N ILE A 119 17.27 -2.91 -10.50
CA ILE A 119 16.28 -3.68 -9.73
C ILE A 119 15.02 -2.86 -9.46
N SER A 120 13.91 -3.56 -9.27
CA SER A 120 12.65 -2.92 -8.85
C SER A 120 12.70 -2.49 -7.39
N VAL A 121 11.88 -1.50 -7.03
CA VAL A 121 11.62 -1.14 -5.63
C VAL A 121 11.13 -2.37 -4.86
N ASN A 122 10.29 -3.22 -5.47
CA ASN A 122 9.84 -4.47 -4.86
C ASN A 122 11.01 -5.38 -4.47
N ALA A 123 12.00 -5.54 -5.36
CA ALA A 123 13.20 -6.34 -5.10
C ALA A 123 14.10 -5.70 -4.04
N ALA A 124 14.30 -4.37 -4.09
CA ALA A 124 15.09 -3.64 -3.10
C ALA A 124 14.52 -3.79 -1.68
N MET A 125 13.19 -3.69 -1.52
CA MET A 125 12.52 -3.91 -0.23
C MET A 125 12.76 -5.32 0.32
N LEU A 126 12.74 -6.36 -0.55
CA LEU A 126 13.07 -7.73 -0.14
C LEU A 126 14.54 -7.89 0.22
N GLN A 127 15.44 -7.28 -0.56
CA GLN A 127 16.89 -7.39 -0.39
C GLN A 127 17.38 -6.81 0.94
N GLU A 128 16.73 -5.76 1.44
CA GLU A 128 16.99 -5.19 2.77
C GLU A 128 16.25 -5.90 3.92
N GLY A 129 15.41 -6.89 3.60
CA GLY A 129 14.59 -7.57 4.60
C GLY A 129 13.54 -6.67 5.23
N LEU A 130 13.05 -5.67 4.48
CA LEU A 130 12.00 -4.72 4.88
C LEU A 130 10.65 -5.05 4.24
N ALA A 131 10.58 -6.18 3.54
CA ALA A 131 9.36 -6.80 3.06
C ALA A 131 9.52 -8.32 3.04
N ARG A 132 8.40 -9.02 2.94
CA ARG A 132 8.35 -10.47 2.68
C ARG A 132 7.51 -10.76 1.44
N MET A 133 7.78 -11.86 0.77
CA MET A 133 6.96 -12.27 -0.37
C MET A 133 5.55 -12.70 0.05
N GLU A 134 4.57 -12.43 -0.80
CA GLU A 134 3.22 -12.97 -0.68
C GLU A 134 3.19 -14.50 -0.85
N LYS A 135 2.13 -15.14 -0.31
CA LYS A 135 1.91 -16.57 -0.51
C LYS A 135 1.70 -16.85 -2.01
N ARG A 136 2.47 -17.79 -2.55
CA ARG A 136 2.31 -18.25 -3.94
C ARG A 136 0.97 -18.95 -4.13
N ASN A 137 0.35 -18.76 -5.28
CA ASN A 137 -0.84 -19.50 -5.66
C ASN A 137 -0.47 -20.61 -6.67
N ARG A 138 -1.02 -21.81 -6.49
CA ARG A 138 -0.75 -22.94 -7.41
C ARG A 138 -1.15 -22.64 -8.86
N TRP A 139 -2.08 -21.70 -9.04
CA TRP A 139 -2.64 -21.31 -10.34
C TRP A 139 -1.98 -20.06 -10.92
N ASP A 140 -0.82 -19.65 -10.39
CA ASP A 140 -0.08 -18.51 -10.90
C ASP A 140 0.28 -18.72 -12.38
N ARG A 141 0.01 -17.70 -13.18
CA ARG A 141 0.41 -17.65 -14.59
C ARG A 141 1.93 -17.75 -14.70
N THR A 142 2.44 -18.33 -15.79
CA THR A 142 3.89 -18.51 -16.01
C THR A 142 4.71 -17.21 -15.83
N ALA A 143 4.18 -16.07 -16.30
CA ALA A 143 4.84 -14.78 -16.12
C ALA A 143 4.95 -14.37 -14.64
N ARG A 144 3.86 -14.53 -13.87
CA ARG A 144 3.84 -14.29 -12.41
C ARG A 144 4.80 -15.24 -11.69
N LYS A 145 4.85 -16.51 -12.10
CA LYS A 145 5.80 -17.49 -11.55
C LYS A 145 7.25 -17.04 -11.75
N GLN A 146 7.62 -16.58 -12.95
CA GLN A 146 8.97 -16.09 -13.21
C GLN A 146 9.31 -14.86 -12.37
N ALA A 147 8.37 -13.91 -12.21
CA ALA A 147 8.56 -12.75 -11.34
C ALA A 147 8.79 -13.16 -9.88
N LEU A 148 7.98 -14.10 -9.37
CA LEU A 148 8.12 -14.65 -8.02
C LEU A 148 9.44 -15.41 -7.84
N ASP A 149 9.88 -16.18 -8.83
CA ASP A 149 11.17 -16.89 -8.79
C ASP A 149 12.35 -15.91 -8.72
N ASN A 150 12.30 -14.81 -9.47
CA ASN A 150 13.30 -13.76 -9.41
C ASN A 150 13.31 -13.05 -8.03
N LEU A 151 12.13 -12.75 -7.48
CA LEU A 151 12.00 -12.07 -6.18
C LEU A 151 12.48 -12.95 -5.00
N GLU A 152 12.32 -14.28 -5.09
CA GLU A 152 12.79 -15.20 -4.06
C GLU A 152 14.31 -15.14 -3.87
N MET A 153 15.07 -14.81 -4.92
CA MET A 153 16.51 -14.63 -4.82
C MET A 153 16.87 -13.51 -3.84
N PHE A 154 16.21 -12.34 -3.95
CA PHE A 154 16.47 -11.19 -3.09
C PHE A 154 16.05 -11.44 -1.63
N GLN A 155 14.91 -12.11 -1.42
CA GLN A 155 14.49 -12.53 -0.07
C GLN A 155 15.47 -13.55 0.53
N GLY A 156 15.94 -14.51 -0.27
CA GLY A 156 16.92 -15.52 0.14
C GLY A 156 18.27 -14.93 0.55
N GLU A 157 18.73 -13.90 -0.16
CA GLU A 157 19.90 -13.10 0.23
C GLU A 157 19.68 -12.41 1.59
N ALA A 158 18.55 -11.73 1.77
CA ALA A 158 18.23 -11.05 3.02
C ALA A 158 18.14 -12.00 4.21
N ARG A 159 17.55 -13.19 4.02
CA ARG A 159 17.50 -14.27 5.02
C ARG A 159 18.88 -14.77 5.41
N THR A 160 19.71 -15.08 4.41
CA THR A 160 21.07 -15.61 4.62
C THR A 160 21.94 -14.57 5.32
N ALA A 161 21.80 -13.29 4.93
CA ALA A 161 22.52 -12.17 5.50
C ALA A 161 21.90 -11.65 6.82
N ARG A 162 20.77 -12.21 7.27
CA ARG A 162 20.04 -11.79 8.49
C ARG A 162 19.71 -10.29 8.52
N ARG A 163 19.29 -9.73 7.38
CA ARG A 163 18.91 -8.31 7.26
C ARG A 163 17.48 -8.07 7.71
N GLY A 164 17.22 -6.87 8.23
CA GLY A 164 15.89 -6.42 8.64
C GLY A 164 15.16 -7.47 9.47
N MET A 165 13.97 -7.84 9.01
CA MET A 165 13.09 -8.79 9.70
C MET A 165 13.66 -10.20 9.89
N TRP A 166 14.75 -10.55 9.20
CA TRP A 166 15.40 -11.86 9.31
C TRP A 166 16.47 -11.93 10.41
N GLN A 167 16.72 -10.84 11.15
CA GLN A 167 17.80 -10.79 12.15
C GLN A 167 17.61 -11.76 13.33
N TYR A 168 16.35 -12.12 13.64
CA TYR A 168 15.99 -13.00 14.76
C TYR A 168 15.61 -14.42 14.33
N GLY A 169 15.78 -14.77 13.06
CA GLY A 169 15.42 -16.09 12.50
C GLY A 169 14.34 -16.00 11.43
N ASP A 170 13.83 -17.17 11.00
CA ASP A 170 12.84 -17.25 9.95
C ASP A 170 11.46 -16.86 10.47
N ILE A 171 10.94 -15.72 10.02
CA ILE A 171 9.54 -15.34 10.22
C ILE A 171 8.69 -16.27 9.35
N GLN A 172 8.00 -17.23 9.96
CA GLN A 172 7.06 -18.07 9.23
C GLN A 172 5.80 -17.26 8.88
N SER A 173 5.27 -17.50 7.68
CA SER A 173 4.11 -16.80 7.11
C SER A 173 2.76 -17.10 7.81
N ASP A 174 2.75 -17.74 8.99
CA ASP A 174 1.56 -18.41 9.52
C ASP A 174 0.90 -17.75 10.74
N ASP A 175 1.43 -16.65 11.28
CA ASP A 175 0.89 -16.04 12.50
C ASP A 175 -0.09 -14.86 12.30
N GLU A 176 -0.48 -14.52 11.06
CA GLU A 176 -1.34 -13.36 10.77
C GLU A 176 -2.76 -13.69 10.23
N ASP A 177 -3.26 -14.92 10.43
CA ASP A 177 -4.68 -15.25 10.17
C ASP A 177 -5.35 -15.87 11.40
N SER A 178 -5.18 -15.24 12.57
CA SER A 178 -6.09 -15.49 13.70
C SER A 178 -7.42 -14.76 13.44
N ALA A 179 -8.25 -15.30 12.55
CA ALA A 179 -9.66 -14.94 12.51
C ALA A 179 -10.26 -15.11 13.93
N PRO A 180 -11.13 -14.20 14.40
CA PRO A 180 -11.69 -14.30 15.74
C PRO A 180 -12.41 -15.65 15.88
N GLN A 181 -11.91 -16.49 16.79
CA GLN A 181 -12.53 -17.77 17.12
C GLN A 181 -13.99 -17.52 17.47
N ARG A 182 -14.91 -17.94 16.59
CA ARG A 182 -16.33 -18.01 16.92
C ARG A 182 -16.44 -18.91 18.15
N LYS A 183 -16.75 -18.33 19.31
CA LYS A 183 -17.15 -19.10 20.49
C LYS A 183 -18.30 -20.01 20.08
N ALA A 184 -18.04 -21.31 19.97
CA ALA A 184 -19.08 -22.31 19.85
C ALA A 184 -19.90 -22.24 21.15
N GLY A 185 -21.09 -21.65 21.07
CA GLY A 185 -22.05 -21.64 22.15
C GLY A 185 -22.42 -23.08 22.50
N GLY A 186 -22.07 -23.49 23.72
CA GLY A 186 -22.48 -24.77 24.29
C GLY A 186 -24.00 -24.80 24.49
N GLY A 187 -24.70 -25.51 23.61
CA GLY A 187 -26.09 -25.92 23.83
C GLY A 187 -26.15 -27.34 24.35
N ARG A 188 -26.18 -27.51 25.68
CA ARG A 188 -26.69 -28.74 26.30
C ARG A 188 -28.22 -28.66 26.32
N GLY A 189 -28.88 -29.54 25.57
CA GLY A 189 -30.29 -29.84 25.71
C GLY A 189 -30.46 -31.35 25.73
N ARG A 190 -30.82 -31.87 26.90
CA ARG A 190 -31.42 -33.20 27.08
C ARG A 190 -32.93 -33.01 27.19
#